data_AF-A0A934G7T2-F1
#
_entry.id   AF-A0A934G7T2-F1
#
_cell.length_a   1.000
_cell.length_b   1.000
_cell.length_c   1.000
_cell.angle_alpha   90.00
_cell.angle_beta   90.00
_cell.angle_gamma   90.00
#
_symmetry.space_group_name_H-M   'P 1'
#
loop_
_entity.id
_entity.type
_entity.pdbx_description
1 polymer ?
#
loop_
_entity_poly.entity_id
_entity_poly.type
_entity_poly.pdbx_seq_one_letter_code
_entity_poly.pdbx_strand_id
1 'polypeptide(L)' 'MGVTIKTLGIDRLGVDERLALVEEIWASICVDAKAFPLTEMQRAELDRRVADDDAFPDDVVPWDEIKASARSRLGR' A
#
# COMPACT_ATOMS: atom_id res chain seq x y z
N MET A 1 10.90 19.77 16.82
CA MET A 1 11.45 19.51 15.47
C MET A 1 10.72 18.31 14.90
N GLY A 2 10.18 18.41 13.69
CA GLY A 2 9.48 17.30 13.05
C GLY A 2 10.44 16.22 12.55
N VAL A 3 9.96 14.98 12.47
CA VAL A 3 10.69 13.89 11.83
C VAL A 3 10.75 14.16 10.34
N THR A 4 11.95 14.26 9.77
CA THR A 4 12.17 14.45 8.33
C THR A 4 13.25 13.51 7.82
N ILE A 5 13.25 13.26 6.50
CA ILE A 5 14.28 12.47 5.81
C ILE A 5 15.69 13.03 6.10
N LYS A 6 15.86 14.35 6.09
CA LYS A 6 17.15 15.02 6.34
C LYS A 6 17.61 14.90 7.80
N THR A 7 16.69 15.09 8.75
CA THR A 7 17.03 14.99 10.19
C THR A 7 17.40 13.56 10.60
N LEU A 8 16.91 12.57 9.86
CA LEU A 8 17.25 11.15 10.06
C LEU A 8 18.41 10.67 9.17
N GLY A 9 18.98 11.54 8.32
CA GLY A 9 20.07 11.21 7.41
C GLY A 9 19.69 10.26 6.26
N ILE A 10 18.39 10.01 6.05
CA ILE A 10 17.85 9.11 5.02
C ILE A 10 18.12 9.68 3.62
N ASP A 11 18.31 10.99 3.49
CA ASP A 11 18.68 11.65 2.23
C ASP A 11 20.07 11.27 1.71
N ARG A 12 20.92 10.69 2.57
CA ARG A 12 22.27 10.24 2.23
C ARG A 12 22.33 8.80 1.73
N LEU A 13 21.23 8.06 1.88
CA LEU A 13 21.12 6.67 1.46
C LEU A 13 20.87 6.56 -0.05
N GLY A 14 21.37 5.48 -0.65
CA GLY A 14 21.04 5.08 -2.01
C GLY A 14 19.53 4.82 -2.19
N VAL A 15 19.07 4.68 -3.44
CA VAL A 15 17.65 4.33 -3.69
C VAL A 15 17.32 2.96 -3.06
N ASP A 16 18.16 1.96 -3.27
CA ASP A 16 17.91 0.60 -2.78
C ASP A 16 17.90 0.54 -1.24
N GLU A 17 18.83 1.23 -0.58
CA GLU A 17 18.88 1.35 0.88
C GLU A 17 17.64 2.06 1.45
N ARG A 18 17.13 3.07 0.74
CA ARG A 18 15.88 3.73 1.13
C ARG A 18 14.67 2.82 0.97
N LEU A 19 14.62 2.02 -0.08
CA LEU A 19 13.54 1.04 -0.28
C LEU A 19 13.56 -0.04 0.82
N ALA A 20 14.75 -0.59 1.12
CA ALA A 20 14.91 -1.54 2.22
C ALA A 20 14.48 -0.93 3.57
N LEU A 21 14.84 0.33 3.83
CA LEU A 21 14.42 1.03 5.05
C LEU A 21 12.89 1.26 5.09
N VAL A 22 12.25 1.56 3.95
CA VAL A 22 10.79 1.68 3.88
C VAL A 22 10.12 0.35 4.25
N GLU A 23 10.65 -0.77 3.74
CA GLU A 23 10.14 -2.11 4.06
C GLU A 23 10.31 -2.44 5.55
N GLU A 24 11.49 -2.19 6.12
CA GLU A 24 11.76 -2.40 7.56
C GLU A 24 10.84 -1.56 8.46
N ILE A 25 10.68 -0.26 8.15
CA ILE A 25 9.78 0.62 8.90
C ILE A 25 8.34 0.10 8.80
N TRP A 26 7.90 -0.25 7.59
CA TRP A 26 6.56 -0.79 7.37
C TRP A 26 6.33 -2.08 8.17
N ALA A 27 7.28 -3.01 8.13
CA ALA A 27 7.22 -4.25 8.90
C ALA A 27 7.09 -3.98 10.41
N SER A 28 7.87 -3.04 10.95
CA SER A 28 7.79 -2.68 12.37
C SER A 28 6.43 -2.11 12.78
N ILE A 29 5.79 -1.31 11.91
CA ILE A 29 4.44 -0.79 12.15
C ILE A 29 3.41 -1.93 12.12
N CYS A 30 3.58 -2.88 11.19
CA CYS A 30 2.67 -4.02 11.06
C CYS A 30 2.73 -4.99 12.24
N VAL A 31 3.85 -5.08 12.97
CA VAL A 31 3.91 -5.86 14.23
C VAL A 31 2.86 -5.37 15.23
N ASP A 32 2.61 -4.07 15.25
CA ASP A 32 1.61 -3.43 16.10
C ASP A 32 0.22 -3.34 15.45
N ALA A 33 -0.06 -4.06 14.36
CA ALA A 33 -1.36 -3.98 13.66
C ALA A 33 -2.56 -4.29 14.58
N LYS A 34 -2.36 -5.06 15.66
CA LYS A 34 -3.38 -5.31 16.70
C LYS A 34 -3.81 -4.05 17.46
N ALA A 35 -2.98 -2.99 17.45
CA ALA A 35 -3.30 -1.68 18.02
C ALA A 35 -4.34 -0.91 17.19
N PHE A 36 -4.58 -1.32 15.93
CA PHE A 36 -5.55 -0.71 15.04
C PHE A 36 -6.59 -1.74 14.59
N PRO A 37 -7.47 -2.20 15.49
CA PRO A 37 -8.48 -3.20 15.14
C PRO A 37 -9.44 -2.62 14.10
N LEU A 38 -9.72 -3.39 13.06
CA LEU A 38 -10.82 -3.09 12.14
C LEU A 38 -12.15 -3.11 12.90
N THR A 39 -13.03 -2.18 12.55
CA THR A 39 -14.43 -2.25 12.94
C THR A 39 -15.09 -3.49 12.33
N GLU A 40 -16.17 -3.97 12.94
CA GLU A 40 -16.89 -5.14 12.42
C GLU A 40 -17.37 -4.91 10.97
N MET A 41 -17.84 -3.70 10.67
CA MET A 41 -18.26 -3.31 9.32
C MET A 41 -17.10 -3.37 8.32
N GLN A 42 -15.90 -2.91 8.70
CA GLN A 42 -14.73 -2.99 7.83
C GLN A 42 -14.29 -4.43 7.60
N ARG A 43 -14.33 -5.27 8.65
CA ARG A 43 -14.00 -6.70 8.53
C ARG A 43 -14.98 -7.41 7.60
N ALA A 44 -16.28 -7.22 7.80
CA ALA A 44 -17.32 -7.80 6.96
C ALA A 44 -17.19 -7.36 5.49
N GLU A 45 -16.81 -6.11 5.25
CA GLU A 45 -16.58 -5.63 3.88
C GLU A 45 -15.36 -6.29 3.23
N LEU A 46 -14.27 -6.49 3.97
CA LEU A 46 -13.11 -7.20 3.44
C LEU A 46 -13.44 -8.68 3.16
N ASP A 47 -14.12 -9.35 4.09
CA ASP A 47 -14.54 -10.75 3.92
C ASP A 47 -15.45 -10.91 2.69
N ARG A 48 -16.38 -9.96 2.49
CA ARG A 48 -17.24 -9.92 1.29
C ARG A 48 -16.43 -9.78 0.01
N ARG A 49 -15.44 -8.89 -0.02
CA ARG A 49 -14.61 -8.65 -1.22
C ARG A 49 -13.70 -9.82 -1.56
N VAL A 50 -13.17 -10.51 -0.54
CA VAL A 50 -12.38 -11.73 -0.76
C VAL A 50 -13.26 -12.83 -1.35
N ALA A 51 -14.46 -13.04 -0.80
CA ALA A 51 -15.39 -14.03 -1.34
C ALA A 51 -15.86 -13.73 -2.78
N ASP A 52 -15.99 -12.44 -3.11
CA ASP A 52 -16.33 -11.97 -4.46
C ASP A 52 -15.19 -12.26 -5.46
N ASP A 53 -13.94 -11.94 -5.08
CA ASP A 53 -12.74 -12.24 -5.89
C ASP A 53 -12.55 -13.75 -6.10
N ASP A 54 -12.75 -14.56 -5.06
CA ASP A 54 -12.70 -16.03 -5.14
C ASP A 54 -13.77 -16.59 -6.09
N ALA A 55 -14.95 -15.98 -6.12
CA ALA A 55 -16.06 -16.41 -6.98
C ALA A 55 -15.90 -15.92 -8.44
N PHE A 56 -15.26 -14.77 -8.64
CA PHE A 56 -15.11 -14.09 -9.92
C PHE A 56 -13.66 -13.68 -10.18
N PRO A 57 -12.70 -14.63 -10.28
CA PRO A 57 -11.27 -14.32 -10.39
C PRO A 57 -10.88 -13.56 -11.67
N ASP A 58 -11.74 -13.61 -12.69
CA ASP A 58 -11.56 -12.91 -13.96
C ASP A 58 -12.28 -11.54 -13.99
N ASP A 59 -13.02 -11.15 -12.93
CA ASP A 59 -13.64 -9.82 -12.80
C ASP A 59 -12.61 -8.76 -12.37
N VAL A 60 -11.59 -8.63 -13.21
CA VAL A 60 -10.44 -7.75 -13.01
C VAL A 60 -10.25 -6.88 -14.24
N VAL A 61 -9.71 -5.67 -14.03
CA VAL A 61 -9.27 -4.81 -15.14
C VAL A 61 -7.78 -5.04 -15.37
N PRO A 62 -7.35 -5.40 -16.59
CA PRO A 62 -5.94 -5.59 -16.89
C PRO A 62 -5.10 -4.37 -16.54
N TRP A 63 -3.88 -4.60 -16.04
CA TRP A 63 -2.98 -3.53 -15.63
C TRP A 63 -2.73 -2.50 -16.74
N ASP A 64 -2.55 -2.96 -17.98
CA ASP A 64 -2.31 -2.07 -19.11
C ASP A 64 -3.48 -1.11 -19.37
N GLU A 65 -4.72 -1.57 -19.14
CA GLU A 65 -5.93 -0.75 -19.30
C GLU A 65 -6.04 0.30 -18.18
N ILE A 66 -5.89 -0.10 -16.91
CA ILE A 66 -5.89 0.86 -15.79
C ILE A 66 -4.77 1.87 -15.92
N LYS A 67 -3.58 1.43 -16.33
CA LYS A 67 -2.42 2.30 -16.55
C LYS A 67 -2.69 3.30 -17.68
N ALA A 68 -3.25 2.85 -18.81
CA ALA A 68 -3.62 3.74 -19.90
C ALA A 68 -4.67 4.78 -19.46
N SER A 69 -5.71 4.34 -18.74
CA SER A 69 -6.75 5.22 -18.18
C SER A 69 -6.17 6.25 -17.21
N ALA A 70 -5.29 5.83 -16.30
CA ALA A 70 -4.62 6.72 -15.35
C ALA A 70 -3.73 7.77 -16.06
N ARG A 71 -2.98 7.36 -17.09
CA ARG A 71 -2.15 8.27 -17.89
C ARG A 71 -2.97 9.30 -18.64
N SER A 72 -4.07 8.87 -19.27
CA SER A 72 -5.01 9.76 -19.94
C SER A 72 -5.57 10.83 -18.99
N ARG A 73 -5.93 10.46 -17.76
CA ARG A 73 -6.42 11.40 -16.73
C ARG A 73 -5.36 12.41 -16.29
N LEU A 74 -4.10 11.98 -16.30
CA LEU A 74 -2.94 12.82 -15.95
C LEU A 74 -2.40 13.64 -17.12
N GLY A 75 -2.98 13.51 -18.32
CA GLY A 75 -2.50 14.17 -19.55
C GLY A 75 -1.10 13.72 -19.97
N ARG A 76 -0.74 12.45 -19.73
CA ARG A 76 0.57 11.85 -20.01
C ARG A 76 0.49 10.61 -20.89
#